data_AF-A0A3G9IP67-F1
#
_entry.id   AF-A0A3G9IP67-F1
#
_cell.length_a   1.000
_cell.length_b   1.000
_cell.length_c   1.000
_cell.angle_alpha   90.00
_cell.angle_beta   90.00
_cell.angle_gamma   90.00
#
_symmetry.space_group_name_H-M   'P 1'
#
loop_
_entity.id
_entity.type
_entity.pdbx_description
1 polymer ?
#
loop_
_entity_poly.entity_id
_entity_poly.type
_entity_poly.pdbx_seq_one_letter_code
_entity_poly.pdbx_strand_id
1 'polypeptide(L)'
;MLQDFHPISTKLITSRGTTANIRKHKVTGDYFDTSLEEKEVAFSKFLPEGSSCSKQSVFLRNWTLGEIITSIASEGLHIRTLEEIPNQSSDEFDKGIPKTFSITAEKM
;
A
#
# COMPACT_ATOMS: atom_id res chain seq x y z
N MET A 1 -4.72 14.70 -7.65
CA MET A 1 -4.61 13.29 -8.08
C MET A 1 -3.71 12.57 -7.09
N LEU A 2 -4.18 11.46 -6.53
CA LEU A 2 -3.44 10.57 -5.63
C LEU A 2 -3.19 9.26 -6.37
N GLN A 3 -1.99 8.68 -6.23
CA GLN A 3 -1.68 7.34 -6.70
C GLN A 3 -0.85 6.63 -5.64
N ASP A 4 -1.24 5.41 -5.28
CA ASP A 4 -0.55 4.61 -4.26
C ASP A 4 -0.74 3.10 -4.48
N PHE A 5 -0.08 2.28 -3.67
CA PHE A 5 -0.25 0.82 -3.64
C PHE A 5 -1.58 0.41 -3.03
N HIS A 6 -2.18 -0.62 -3.60
CA HIS A 6 -3.48 -1.08 -3.17
C HIS A 6 -3.43 -1.72 -1.77
N PRO A 7 -4.32 -1.36 -0.83
CA PRO A 7 -4.37 -1.92 0.52
C PRO A 7 -4.44 -3.46 0.59
N ILE A 8 -5.04 -4.14 -0.39
CA ILE A 8 -4.99 -5.61 -0.48
C ILE A 8 -3.55 -6.12 -0.65
N SER A 9 -2.74 -5.45 -1.49
CA SER A 9 -1.34 -5.81 -1.72
C SER A 9 -0.43 -5.47 -0.54
N THR A 10 -0.80 -4.50 0.30
CA THR A 10 0.04 -4.02 1.41
C THR A 10 -0.39 -4.54 2.79
N LYS A 11 -1.68 -4.82 3.02
CA LYS A 11 -2.22 -5.30 4.29
C LYS A 11 -2.58 -6.79 4.32
N LEU A 12 -3.12 -7.32 3.22
CA LEU A 12 -3.83 -8.60 3.25
C LEU A 12 -2.97 -9.77 2.75
N ILE A 13 -2.27 -9.54 1.64
CA ILE A 13 -1.51 -10.59 0.94
C ILE A 13 -0.03 -10.48 1.27
N THR A 14 0.59 -11.61 1.59
CA THR A 14 2.04 -11.75 1.56
C THR A 14 2.46 -12.63 0.39
N SER A 15 3.48 -12.18 -0.34
CA SER A 15 4.10 -12.94 -1.43
C SER A 15 5.44 -13.50 -0.94
N ARG A 16 5.61 -14.83 -1.00
CA ARG A 16 6.91 -15.47 -0.74
C ARG A 16 7.46 -16.06 -2.05
N GLY A 17 8.74 -15.82 -2.32
CA GLY A 17 9.45 -16.27 -3.52
C GLY A 17 9.97 -15.10 -4.37
N THR A 18 11.23 -15.16 -4.79
CA THR A 18 11.94 -14.11 -5.53
C THR A 18 11.75 -14.19 -7.05
N THR A 19 11.31 -15.34 -7.58
CA THR A 19 11.11 -15.58 -9.01
C THR A 19 9.64 -15.90 -9.31
N ALA A 20 9.17 -15.46 -10.49
CA ALA A 20 7.79 -15.65 -10.94
C ALA A 20 7.35 -17.13 -10.86
N ASN A 21 8.26 -18.08 -11.13
CA ASN A 21 7.97 -19.52 -11.12
C ASN A 21 7.75 -20.14 -9.72
N ILE A 22 8.02 -19.41 -8.62
CA ILE A 22 7.92 -19.93 -7.23
C ILE A 22 7.03 -19.03 -6.36
N ARG A 23 6.52 -17.92 -6.90
CA ARG A 23 5.76 -16.94 -6.11
C ARG A 23 4.41 -17.52 -5.71
N LYS A 24 4.21 -17.71 -4.41
CA LYS A 24 2.92 -18.11 -3.82
C LYS A 24 2.38 -16.98 -2.97
N HIS A 25 1.14 -16.60 -3.24
CA HIS A 25 0.40 -15.63 -2.43
C HIS A 25 -0.34 -16.34 -1.33
N LYS A 26 -0.22 -15.83 -0.11
CA LYS A 26 -1.00 -16.29 1.02
C LYS A 26 -1.67 -15.10 1.68
N VAL A 27 -2.95 -15.24 1.97
CA VAL A 27 -3.66 -14.31 2.85
C VAL A 27 -3.19 -14.60 4.26
N THR A 28 -2.36 -13.70 4.80
CA THR A 28 -1.79 -13.84 6.15
C THR A 28 -1.99 -12.59 7.00
N GLY A 29 -2.30 -11.45 6.38
CA GLY A 29 -2.60 -10.23 7.11
C GLY A 29 -4.09 -10.07 7.36
N ASP A 30 -4.43 -8.97 7.99
CA ASP A 30 -5.80 -8.56 8.28
C ASP A 30 -6.07 -7.22 7.60
N TYR A 31 -7.04 -7.22 6.68
CA TYR A 31 -7.40 -6.03 5.92
C TYR A 31 -7.96 -4.94 6.85
N PHE A 32 -8.65 -5.32 7.91
CA PHE A 32 -9.32 -4.42 8.84
C PHE A 32 -8.49 -4.07 10.08
N ASP A 33 -7.26 -4.60 10.21
CA ASP A 33 -6.39 -4.25 11.33
C ASP A 33 -6.07 -2.75 11.32
N THR A 34 -6.19 -2.13 12.48
CA THR A 34 -5.97 -0.69 12.70
C THR A 34 -4.78 -0.41 13.60
N SER A 35 -4.00 -1.43 13.95
CA SER A 35 -2.83 -1.31 14.82
C SER A 35 -1.77 -0.37 14.22
N LEU A 36 -0.96 0.22 15.11
CA LEU A 36 0.22 1.00 14.74
C LEU A 36 1.41 0.06 14.65
N GLU A 37 2.03 -0.01 13.48
CA GLU A 37 3.25 -0.76 13.22
C GLU A 37 4.46 0.16 13.36
N GLU A 38 5.44 -0.23 14.18
CA GLU A 38 6.74 0.43 14.21
C GLU A 38 7.53 0.07 12.95
N LYS A 39 7.94 1.06 12.16
CA LYS A 39 8.79 0.90 10.97
C LYS A 39 9.96 1.85 11.01
N GLU A 40 11.07 1.46 10.39
CA GLU A 40 12.15 2.39 10.12
C GLU A 40 11.70 3.50 9.17
N VAL A 41 12.26 4.70 9.32
CA VAL A 41 11.92 5.81 8.42
C VAL A 41 12.32 5.46 7.00
N ALA A 42 11.45 5.74 6.02
CA ALA A 42 11.65 5.29 4.64
C ALA A 42 12.97 5.76 3.98
N PHE A 43 13.57 6.86 4.47
CA PHE A 43 14.85 7.36 3.98
C PHE A 43 16.08 6.72 4.65
N SER A 44 15.90 5.88 5.68
CA SER A 44 17.01 5.23 6.41
C SER A 44 17.93 4.45 5.47
N LYS A 45 17.34 3.76 4.48
CA LYS A 45 18.05 2.99 3.44
C LYS A 45 18.98 3.81 2.53
N PHE A 46 18.87 5.14 2.54
CA PHE A 46 19.72 6.04 1.75
C PHE A 46 20.78 6.73 2.61
N LEU A 47 20.78 6.50 3.94
CA LEU A 47 21.77 7.09 4.83
C LEU A 47 23.05 6.25 4.88
N PRO A 48 24.22 6.89 5.03
CA PRO A 48 25.47 6.17 5.27
C PRO A 48 25.39 5.34 6.56
N GLU A 49 25.93 4.12 6.52
CA GLU A 49 26.08 3.26 7.70
C GLU A 49 26.80 4.01 8.82
N GLY A 50 26.19 4.04 10.02
CA GLY A 50 26.73 4.75 11.19
C GLY A 50 26.19 6.17 11.40
N SER A 51 25.35 6.70 10.51
CA SER A 51 24.65 7.97 10.75
C SER A 51 23.64 7.82 11.90
N SER A 52 23.62 8.72 12.89
CA SER A 52 22.69 8.66 14.02
C SER A 52 21.21 8.64 13.61
N CYS A 53 20.91 9.20 12.43
CA CYS A 53 19.57 9.24 11.84
C CYS A 53 19.13 7.89 11.22
N SER A 54 20.04 6.92 11.04
CA SER A 54 19.75 5.61 10.43
C SER A 54 18.87 4.70 11.29
N LYS A 55 18.69 5.01 12.57
CA LYS A 55 17.92 4.19 13.54
C LYS A 55 16.60 4.84 13.97
N GLN A 56 16.16 5.89 13.31
CA GLN A 56 14.87 6.50 13.63
C GLN A 56 13.74 5.54 13.23
N SER A 57 12.77 5.34 14.12
CA SER A 57 11.54 4.61 13.85
C SER A 57 10.34 5.56 13.86
N VAL A 58 9.30 5.16 13.13
CA VAL A 58 8.02 5.84 13.04
C VAL A 58 6.90 4.81 13.23
N PHE A 59 5.77 5.27 13.76
CA PHE A 59 4.57 4.45 13.82
C PHE A 59 3.70 4.71 12.60
N LEU A 60 3.35 3.66 11.88
CA LEU A 60 2.50 3.72 10.69
C LEU A 60 1.24 2.89 10.91
N ARG A 61 0.11 3.43 10.50
CA ARG A 61 -1.15 2.70 10.39
C ARG A 61 -1.43 2.45 8.91
N ASN A 62 -1.70 1.21 8.54
CA ASN A 62 -2.11 0.89 7.17
C ASN A 62 -3.64 1.04 7.03
N TRP A 63 -4.10 1.73 5.98
CA TRP A 63 -5.51 2.06 5.78
C TRP A 63 -6.15 1.13 4.74
N THR A 64 -7.46 0.90 4.84
CA THR A 64 -8.26 0.27 3.79
C THR A 64 -8.57 1.27 2.67
N LEU A 65 -8.91 0.76 1.48
CA LEU A 65 -9.30 1.63 0.37
C LEU A 65 -10.57 2.43 0.70
N GLY A 66 -11.52 1.80 1.41
CA GLY A 66 -12.76 2.46 1.83
C GLY A 66 -12.52 3.62 2.79
N GLU A 67 -11.60 3.47 3.74
CA GLU A 67 -11.24 4.58 4.64
C GLU A 67 -10.59 5.73 3.87
N ILE A 68 -9.67 5.44 2.94
CA ILE A 68 -9.01 6.47 2.12
C ILE A 68 -10.05 7.28 1.33
N ILE A 69 -10.95 6.60 0.63
CA ILE A 69 -12.04 7.22 -0.16
C ILE A 69 -12.94 8.07 0.74
N THR A 70 -13.35 7.51 1.89
CA THR A 70 -14.24 8.20 2.82
C THR A 70 -13.57 9.44 3.41
N SER A 71 -12.28 9.37 3.75
CA SER A 71 -11.52 10.52 4.25
C SER A 71 -11.35 11.62 3.20
N ILE A 72 -11.15 11.27 1.93
CA ILE A 72 -11.11 12.28 0.85
C ILE A 72 -12.47 12.97 0.72
N ALA A 73 -13.56 12.20 0.72
CA ALA A 73 -14.91 12.74 0.61
C ALA A 73 -15.31 13.60 1.84
N SER A 74 -14.86 13.25 3.05
CA SER A 74 -15.16 14.02 4.27
C SER A 74 -14.54 15.41 4.27
N GLU A 75 -13.46 15.62 3.52
CA GLU A 75 -12.84 16.94 3.32
C GLU A 75 -13.60 17.82 2.30
N GLY A 76 -14.79 17.38 1.86
CA GLY A 76 -15.61 18.12 0.90
C GLY A 76 -15.09 18.06 -0.54
N LEU A 77 -14.15 17.16 -0.83
CA LEU A 77 -13.70 16.89 -2.18
C LEU A 77 -14.66 15.92 -2.87
N HIS A 78 -15.03 16.24 -4.10
CA HIS A 78 -15.82 15.36 -4.94
C HIS A 78 -14.89 14.41 -5.71
N ILE A 79 -15.04 13.11 -5.47
CA ILE A 79 -14.26 12.08 -6.17
C ILE A 79 -14.80 11.95 -7.60
N ARG A 80 -13.95 12.26 -8.57
CA ARG A 80 -14.24 12.15 -10.01
C ARG A 80 -13.98 10.74 -10.51
N THR A 81 -12.83 10.17 -10.16
CA THR A 81 -12.44 8.82 -10.58
C THR A 81 -11.71 8.09 -9.46
N LEU A 82 -11.96 6.80 -9.37
CA LEU A 82 -11.18 5.81 -8.64
C LEU A 82 -10.87 4.70 -9.64
N GLU A 83 -9.60 4.45 -9.90
CA GLU A 83 -9.15 3.36 -10.78
C GLU A 83 -8.23 2.42 -10.01
N GLU A 84 -8.52 1.12 -10.09
CA GLU A 84 -7.68 0.07 -9.54
C GLU A 84 -6.96 -0.68 -10.66
N ILE A 85 -5.64 -0.82 -10.53
CA ILE A 85 -4.78 -1.43 -11.54
C ILE A 85 -4.29 -2.78 -11.01
N PRO A 86 -4.47 -3.88 -11.77
CA PRO A 86 -4.01 -5.20 -11.37
C PRO A 86 -2.48 -5.31 -11.39
N ASN A 87 -1.95 -6.31 -10.68
CA ASN A 87 -0.55 -6.65 -10.72
C ASN A 87 -0.19 -7.31 -12.06
N GLN A 88 0.67 -6.65 -12.83
CA GLN A 88 1.12 -7.10 -14.15
C GLN A 88 2.46 -7.88 -14.10
N SER A 89 2.92 -8.26 -12.90
CA SER A 89 4.22 -8.95 -12.75
C SER A 89 4.20 -10.40 -13.24
N SER A 90 3.03 -11.06 -13.30
CA SER A 90 2.86 -12.43 -13.80
C SER A 90 1.41 -12.70 -14.18
N ASP A 91 1.17 -13.18 -15.40
CA ASP A 91 -0.16 -13.54 -15.89
C ASP A 91 -0.75 -14.82 -15.26
N GLU A 92 0.08 -15.61 -14.55
CA GLU A 92 -0.35 -16.85 -13.89
C GLU A 92 -0.54 -16.67 -12.39
N PHE A 93 0.41 -16.03 -11.71
CA PHE A 93 0.43 -15.96 -10.24
C PHE A 93 -0.14 -14.66 -9.68
N ASP A 94 -0.02 -13.56 -10.42
CA ASP A 94 -0.40 -12.23 -9.96
C ASP A 94 -1.75 -11.75 -10.54
N LYS A 95 -2.35 -12.56 -11.43
CA LYS A 95 -3.63 -12.28 -12.07
C LYS A 95 -4.75 -12.14 -11.03
N GLY A 96 -5.46 -11.00 -11.10
CA GLY A 96 -6.58 -10.69 -10.21
C GLY A 96 -6.19 -10.06 -8.87
N ILE A 97 -4.89 -9.84 -8.61
CA ILE A 97 -4.43 -9.14 -7.40
C ILE A 97 -4.28 -7.65 -7.73
N PRO A 98 -5.02 -6.73 -7.07
CA PRO A 98 -4.86 -5.30 -7.31
C PRO A 98 -3.52 -4.82 -6.74
N LYS A 99 -2.79 -4.02 -7.53
CA LYS A 99 -1.43 -3.59 -7.21
C LYS A 99 -1.38 -2.13 -6.78
N THR A 100 -2.00 -1.26 -7.55
CA THR A 100 -2.02 0.19 -7.32
C THR A 100 -3.42 0.71 -7.56
N PHE A 101 -3.72 1.87 -6.99
CA PHE A 101 -4.93 2.61 -7.28
C PHE A 101 -4.60 4.08 -7.55
N SER A 102 -5.47 4.76 -8.29
CA SER A 102 -5.43 6.21 -8.49
C SER A 102 -6.78 6.83 -8.16
N ILE A 103 -6.75 8.02 -7.55
CA ILE A 103 -7.94 8.81 -7.23
C ILE A 103 -7.77 10.22 -7.77
N THR A 104 -8.74 10.67 -8.55
CA THR A 104 -8.89 12.08 -8.90
C THR A 104 -10.09 12.64 -8.16
N ALA A 105 -9.86 13.71 -7.41
CA ALA A 105 -10.89 14.43 -6.70
C ALA A 105 -10.69 15.94 -6.89
N GLU A 106 -11.78 16.69 -6.87
CA GLU A 106 -11.77 18.14 -7.05
C GLU A 106 -12.67 18.82 -6.03
N LYS A 107 -12.38 20.09 -5.78
CA LYS A 107 -13.23 20.92 -4.93
C LYS A 107 -14.49 21.30 -5.70
N MET A 108 -15.64 21.17 -5.06
CA MET A 108 -16.91 21.70 -5.59
C MET A 108 -16.95 23.23 -5.58
#